data_AF-A0A1E3VIK8-F1
#
_entry.id   AF-A0A1E3VIK8-F1
#
_cell.length_a   1.000
_cell.length_b   1.000
_cell.length_c   1.000
_cell.angle_alpha   90.00
_cell.angle_beta   90.00
_cell.angle_gamma   90.00
#
_symmetry.space_group_name_H-M   'P 1'
#
loop_
_entity.id
_entity.type
_entity.pdbx_description
1 polymer ?
#
loop_
_entity_poly.entity_id
_entity_poly.type
_entity_poly.pdbx_seq_one_letter_code
_entity_poly.pdbx_strand_id
1 'polypeptide(L)'
;MKNRAQLDAERGVRFEIWARKKPGKSAPEDDADAFVLRAGDRVVYRIARLPPYFQFYSYTHYAAGPLTLEWDHGAIEIPLLYSFNPDDVAEKGVTFLELRDGRVIARPRTSWPEWYESDANRPQLRFSPFQAWMNDPNGLCFVDGRYHLFYQFHPVESEWGPMHWGHAVSDDLYRWIHLPIFLHPEQNLWSLGATGGAFSGSAFVGPEGKLSFYYTERLPAYDLFKDYKEVQKRVLPSADLLRPDADKLVLVNGPDGSAHDFRDPKVWYDAARGTFRMVLGAAIDGDPAVLLYGSEDGEDWKFLSVLYRAPEHFRRHGARCVECPDFFKLDGHHVLVMGFVGYTEPETGRHNLLYAQVGTFEGDRFMPATPTLQELDFGTDFYAMQSFLAKDRQIAFAWLFNWEFRKPGGSPYSGELSLPRVLGLDAQRNLTMMPEKGCQRLRARTLPQSAPFQFACEPGRPIELSLAGDLDGVQIIARGSDGESFRLAHSARRLELAVAEDNGDIEYRSAPLTLERLTLFFDRGVVEVFANGGAVCGTRRTYKITDLTSLEVKSTDGGRIESYEAWSYDSAWSN
;
A
#
# COMPACT_ATOMS: atom_id res chain seq x y z
N MET A 1 3.47 10.59 38.13
CA MET A 1 2.10 10.52 38.71
C MET A 1 1.33 9.59 37.80
N LYS A 2 0.72 8.54 38.33
CA LYS A 2 -0.02 7.57 37.51
C LYS A 2 -1.33 8.21 37.04
N ASN A 3 -1.55 8.23 35.73
CA ASN A 3 -2.83 8.57 35.13
C ASN A 3 -3.77 7.36 35.25
N ARG A 4 -5.08 7.60 35.20
CA ARG A 4 -6.10 6.57 35.31
C ARG A 4 -7.26 6.87 34.38
N ALA A 5 -7.76 5.85 33.67
CA ALA A 5 -8.94 5.94 32.83
C ALA A 5 -9.78 4.66 32.94
N GLN A 6 -11.10 4.78 32.76
CA GLN A 6 -11.98 3.63 32.56
C GLN A 6 -11.97 3.25 31.08
N LEU A 7 -11.93 1.94 30.81
CA LEU A 7 -12.08 1.34 29.50
C LEU A 7 -13.30 0.44 29.54
N ASP A 8 -14.19 0.61 28.58
CA ASP A 8 -15.24 -0.37 28.33
C ASP A 8 -14.57 -1.65 27.83
N ALA A 9 -14.85 -2.77 28.52
CA ALA A 9 -14.25 -4.05 28.22
C ALA A 9 -15.33 -5.13 28.27
N GLU A 10 -15.47 -5.84 27.16
CA GLU A 10 -16.29 -7.02 27.05
C GLU A 10 -15.45 -8.28 27.28
N ARG A 11 -16.10 -9.37 27.65
CA ARG A 11 -15.42 -10.66 27.76
C ARG A 11 -14.86 -11.05 26.38
N GLY A 12 -13.58 -11.41 26.32
CA GLY A 12 -12.89 -11.79 25.09
C GLY A 12 -12.11 -10.64 24.44
N VAL A 13 -12.29 -9.39 24.89
CA VAL A 13 -11.55 -8.25 24.33
C VAL A 13 -10.04 -8.45 24.52
N ARG A 14 -9.29 -8.22 23.46
CA ARG A 14 -7.84 -8.21 23.42
C ARG A 14 -7.33 -6.77 23.35
N PHE A 15 -6.27 -6.49 24.07
CA PHE A 15 -5.49 -5.25 24.00
C PHE A 15 -4.11 -5.59 23.45
N GLU A 16 -3.68 -4.83 22.44
CA GLU A 16 -2.37 -4.97 21.83
C GLU A 16 -1.63 -3.64 21.88
N ILE A 17 -0.37 -3.71 22.31
CA ILE A 17 0.38 -2.55 22.79
C ILE A 17 1.81 -2.63 22.28
N TRP A 18 2.24 -1.58 21.62
CA TRP A 18 3.66 -1.30 21.41
C TRP A 18 4.11 -0.30 22.46
N ALA A 19 5.14 -0.65 23.24
CA ALA A 19 5.61 0.23 24.29
C ALA A 19 7.12 0.10 24.55
N ARG A 20 7.72 1.20 25.03
CA ARG A 20 9.07 1.23 25.60
C ARG A 20 9.16 2.13 26.83
N LYS A 21 10.28 2.04 27.53
CA LYS A 21 10.67 3.04 28.53
C LYS A 21 11.10 4.33 27.83
N LYS A 22 10.62 5.49 28.31
CA LYS A 22 11.03 6.79 27.80
C LYS A 22 12.55 7.02 27.99
N PRO A 23 13.29 7.49 26.96
CA PRO A 23 14.71 7.82 27.07
C PRO A 23 15.00 8.90 28.13
N GLY A 24 16.20 8.88 28.72
CA GLY A 24 16.70 9.95 29.61
C GLY A 24 16.22 9.91 31.07
N LYS A 25 15.48 8.88 31.49
CA LYS A 25 15.15 8.64 32.90
C LYS A 25 16.07 7.59 33.54
N SER A 26 16.75 7.97 34.62
CA SER A 26 17.62 7.09 35.44
C SER A 26 16.84 5.91 36.06
N ALA A 27 17.50 4.76 36.13
CA ALA A 27 17.05 3.44 36.62
C ALA A 27 16.81 3.38 38.17
N PRO A 28 16.35 2.26 38.80
CA PRO A 28 15.40 1.20 38.41
C PRO A 28 14.51 0.72 39.60
N GLU A 29 13.68 1.55 40.24
CA GLU A 29 12.88 1.05 41.40
C GLU A 29 11.35 1.06 41.23
N ASP A 30 10.75 1.77 40.27
CA ASP A 30 9.27 1.88 40.20
C ASP A 30 8.63 1.74 38.81
N ASP A 31 9.31 1.12 37.83
CA ASP A 31 8.70 0.86 36.51
C ASP A 31 7.69 -0.31 36.53
N ALA A 32 7.58 -1.06 37.63
CA ALA A 32 6.78 -2.29 37.75
C ALA A 32 5.26 -2.09 37.53
N ASP A 33 4.81 -0.84 37.57
CA ASP A 33 3.43 -0.43 37.37
C ASP A 33 3.31 0.75 36.38
N ALA A 34 4.26 0.90 35.46
CA ALA A 34 4.17 1.96 34.44
C ALA A 34 2.98 1.78 33.49
N PHE A 35 2.43 0.55 33.42
CA PHE A 35 1.18 0.22 32.75
C PHE A 35 0.48 -0.94 33.48
N VAL A 36 -0.75 -0.73 33.90
CA VAL A 36 -1.56 -1.70 34.66
C VAL A 36 -3.01 -1.66 34.18
N LEU A 37 -3.61 -2.83 33.97
CA LEU A 37 -5.05 -2.98 33.80
C LEU A 37 -5.63 -3.64 35.07
N ARG A 38 -6.71 -3.07 35.60
CA ARG A 38 -7.43 -3.59 36.77
C ARG A 38 -8.89 -3.86 36.47
N ALA A 39 -9.43 -4.94 37.04
CA ALA A 39 -10.87 -5.20 37.12
C ALA A 39 -11.30 -4.98 38.57
N GLY A 40 -11.98 -3.87 38.86
CA GLY A 40 -12.14 -3.37 40.23
C GLY A 40 -10.78 -3.08 40.87
N ASP A 41 -10.51 -3.66 42.04
CA ASP A 41 -9.22 -3.49 42.74
C ASP A 41 -8.15 -4.51 42.30
N ARG A 42 -8.55 -5.53 41.53
CA ARG A 42 -7.65 -6.62 41.12
C ARG A 42 -6.83 -6.22 39.90
N VAL A 43 -5.51 -6.31 40.01
CA VAL A 43 -4.61 -6.27 38.83
C VAL A 43 -4.86 -7.52 37.99
N VAL A 44 -5.27 -7.31 36.73
CA VAL A 44 -5.49 -8.39 35.77
C VAL A 44 -4.38 -8.46 34.72
N TYR A 45 -3.68 -7.35 34.48
CA TYR A 45 -2.50 -7.30 33.63
C TYR A 45 -1.58 -6.16 34.07
N ARG A 46 -0.26 -6.35 33.90
CA ARG A 46 0.73 -5.28 34.06
C ARG A 46 1.97 -5.56 33.21
N ILE A 47 2.62 -4.50 32.73
CA ILE A 47 3.94 -4.60 32.13
C ILE A 47 4.97 -4.50 33.25
N ALA A 48 5.53 -5.65 33.66
CA ALA A 48 6.40 -5.72 34.82
C ALA A 48 7.77 -5.05 34.63
N ARG A 49 8.29 -5.01 33.40
CA ARG A 49 9.56 -4.36 33.07
C ARG A 49 9.52 -3.82 31.65
N LEU A 50 9.65 -2.50 31.52
CA LEU A 50 9.75 -1.84 30.23
C LEU A 50 11.21 -1.81 29.74
N PRO A 51 11.50 -2.37 28.56
CA PRO A 51 12.83 -2.24 27.95
C PRO A 51 13.03 -0.84 27.34
N PRO A 52 14.28 -0.43 27.05
CA PRO A 52 14.57 0.84 26.38
C PRO A 52 14.26 0.83 24.87
N TYR A 53 13.82 -0.30 24.33
CA TYR A 53 13.40 -0.50 22.94
C TYR A 53 11.91 -0.81 22.87
N PHE A 54 11.28 -0.62 21.71
CA PHE A 54 9.87 -0.96 21.53
C PHE A 54 9.68 -2.48 21.61
N GLN A 55 8.67 -2.87 22.37
CA GLN A 55 8.28 -4.26 22.60
C GLN A 55 6.77 -4.38 22.42
N PHE A 56 6.35 -5.46 21.77
CA PHE A 56 4.96 -5.83 21.64
C PHE A 56 4.46 -6.56 22.89
N TYR A 57 3.25 -6.21 23.30
CA TYR A 57 2.52 -6.82 24.40
C TYR A 57 1.08 -7.09 23.97
N SER A 58 0.53 -8.21 24.42
CA SER A 58 -0.87 -8.58 24.17
C SER A 58 -1.51 -9.11 25.45
N TYR A 59 -2.76 -8.73 25.69
CA TYR A 59 -3.56 -9.18 26.83
C TYR A 59 -5.00 -9.42 26.40
N THR A 60 -5.53 -10.62 26.71
CA THR A 60 -6.95 -10.94 26.50
C THR A 60 -7.68 -10.92 27.84
N HIS A 61 -8.75 -10.13 27.93
CA HIS A 61 -9.58 -10.02 29.11
C HIS A 61 -10.70 -11.06 29.10
N TYR A 62 -10.78 -11.90 30.13
CA TYR A 62 -11.74 -13.01 30.20
C TYR A 62 -12.94 -12.77 31.13
N ALA A 63 -13.02 -11.61 31.77
CA ALA A 63 -14.17 -11.23 32.60
C ALA A 63 -15.07 -10.24 31.86
N ALA A 64 -16.30 -10.08 32.37
CA ALA A 64 -17.20 -9.02 31.95
C ALA A 64 -17.07 -7.82 32.88
N GLY A 65 -17.22 -6.61 32.35
CA GLY A 65 -17.21 -5.37 33.11
C GLY A 65 -16.00 -4.49 32.80
N PRO A 66 -16.04 -3.22 33.22
CA PRO A 66 -15.06 -2.22 32.82
C PRO A 66 -13.67 -2.54 33.39
N LEU A 67 -12.66 -2.12 32.65
CA LEU A 67 -11.27 -2.11 33.09
C LEU A 67 -10.85 -0.71 33.50
N THR A 68 -10.07 -0.61 34.55
CA THR A 68 -9.28 0.58 34.82
C THR A 68 -7.90 0.43 34.17
N LEU A 69 -7.55 1.33 33.25
CA LEU A 69 -6.17 1.52 32.80
C LEU A 69 -5.46 2.53 33.69
N GLU A 70 -4.32 2.13 34.24
CA GLU A 70 -3.36 2.99 34.94
C GLU A 70 -2.04 3.03 34.16
N TRP A 71 -1.48 4.21 33.93
CA TRP A 71 -0.19 4.35 33.25
C TRP A 71 0.60 5.56 33.75
N ASP A 72 1.92 5.49 33.70
CA ASP A 72 2.79 6.64 33.98
C ASP A 72 3.27 7.27 32.67
N HIS A 73 2.61 8.34 32.23
CA HIS A 73 3.00 9.10 31.03
C HIS A 73 4.45 9.60 31.08
N GLY A 74 5.03 9.78 32.26
CA GLY A 74 6.42 10.13 32.41
C GLY A 74 7.39 8.96 32.19
N ALA A 75 6.96 7.70 32.33
CA ALA A 75 7.84 6.53 32.29
C ALA A 75 7.69 5.71 30.99
N ILE A 76 6.47 5.58 30.49
CA ILE A 76 6.14 4.75 29.32
C ILE A 76 5.88 5.60 28.09
N GLU A 77 6.37 5.13 26.95
CA GLU A 77 6.02 5.61 25.62
C GLU A 77 5.23 4.52 24.91
N ILE A 78 4.04 4.86 24.42
CA ILE A 78 3.11 3.94 23.75
C ILE A 78 2.74 4.56 22.39
N PRO A 79 3.46 4.21 21.31
CA PRO A 79 3.15 4.70 19.98
C PRO A 79 1.84 4.14 19.44
N LEU A 80 1.51 2.87 19.76
CA LEU A 80 0.32 2.20 19.25
C LEU A 80 -0.30 1.35 20.36
N LEU A 81 -1.59 1.58 20.59
CA LEU A 81 -2.44 0.81 21.48
C LEU A 81 -3.82 0.70 20.84
N TYR A 82 -4.34 -0.52 20.74
CA TYR A 82 -5.71 -0.75 20.28
C TYR A 82 -6.32 -1.95 21.01
N SER A 83 -7.64 -2.00 20.99
CA SER A 83 -8.42 -3.13 21.48
C SER A 83 -9.39 -3.68 20.44
N PHE A 84 -9.74 -4.95 20.55
CA PHE A 84 -10.71 -5.60 19.66
C PHE A 84 -11.24 -6.88 20.29
N ASN A 85 -12.41 -7.35 19.86
CA ASN A 85 -12.90 -8.69 20.21
C ASN A 85 -12.75 -9.60 18.98
N PRO A 86 -11.99 -10.71 19.06
CA PRO A 86 -11.80 -11.62 17.93
C PRO A 86 -13.11 -12.12 17.30
N ASP A 87 -14.19 -12.20 18.07
CA ASP A 87 -15.49 -12.71 17.61
C ASP A 87 -16.24 -11.74 16.66
N ASP A 88 -15.91 -10.44 16.66
CA ASP A 88 -16.64 -9.42 15.87
C ASP A 88 -15.74 -8.33 15.24
N VAL A 89 -14.42 -8.45 15.37
CA VAL A 89 -13.46 -7.45 14.84
C VAL A 89 -13.54 -7.33 13.32
N ALA A 90 -13.92 -8.40 12.62
CA ALA A 90 -14.12 -8.35 11.18
C ALA A 90 -15.22 -7.34 10.80
N GLU A 91 -16.23 -7.13 11.64
CA GLU A 91 -17.36 -6.22 11.42
C GLU A 91 -17.12 -4.85 12.06
N LYS A 92 -16.62 -4.84 13.31
CA LYS A 92 -16.47 -3.63 14.11
C LYS A 92 -15.14 -2.92 13.91
N GLY A 93 -14.11 -3.65 13.47
CA GLY A 93 -12.73 -3.19 13.44
C GLY A 93 -12.12 -3.04 14.83
N VAL A 94 -10.83 -2.72 14.85
CA VAL A 94 -10.14 -2.37 16.09
C VAL A 94 -10.62 -1.02 16.65
N THR A 95 -10.47 -0.80 17.95
CA THR A 95 -10.62 0.50 18.59
C THR A 95 -9.23 1.01 18.95
N PHE A 96 -8.73 2.04 18.27
CA PHE A 96 -7.47 2.67 18.63
C PHE A 96 -7.64 3.47 19.93
N LEU A 97 -6.65 3.44 20.81
CA LEU A 97 -6.68 4.11 22.10
C LEU A 97 -5.47 5.06 22.20
N GLU A 98 -5.71 6.34 22.00
CA GLU A 98 -4.67 7.37 22.13
C GLU A 98 -4.56 7.82 23.59
N LEU A 99 -3.35 7.79 24.16
CA LEU A 99 -3.07 8.27 25.51
C LEU A 99 -2.53 9.70 25.46
N ARG A 100 -3.38 10.69 25.74
CA ARG A 100 -3.02 12.11 25.62
C ARG A 100 -3.50 12.91 26.83
N ASP A 101 -2.64 13.77 27.36
CA ASP A 101 -2.94 14.68 28.48
C ASP A 101 -3.60 14.00 29.70
N GLY A 102 -3.14 12.78 30.01
CA GLY A 102 -3.64 11.97 31.13
C GLY A 102 -5.01 11.34 30.90
N ARG A 103 -5.52 11.34 29.66
CA ARG A 103 -6.80 10.73 29.26
C ARG A 103 -6.57 9.66 28.19
N VAL A 104 -7.56 8.78 28.06
CA VAL A 104 -7.70 7.86 26.93
C VAL A 104 -8.71 8.46 25.96
N ILE A 105 -8.31 8.62 24.70
CA ILE A 105 -9.20 8.95 23.60
C ILE A 105 -9.42 7.66 22.81
N ALA A 106 -10.60 7.06 22.98
CA ALA A 106 -10.99 5.88 22.22
C ALA A 106 -11.49 6.29 20.83
N ARG A 107 -11.00 5.59 19.81
CA ARG A 107 -11.31 5.81 18.39
C ARG A 107 -11.90 4.53 17.79
N PRO A 108 -13.14 4.17 18.13
CA PRO A 108 -13.83 3.07 17.46
C PRO A 108 -14.09 3.43 15.99
N ARG A 109 -14.45 2.44 15.18
CA ARG A 109 -14.74 2.64 13.75
C ARG A 109 -15.69 3.80 13.46
N THR A 110 -16.71 3.99 14.30
CA THR A 110 -17.69 5.07 14.16
C THR A 110 -17.10 6.48 14.27
N SER A 111 -15.91 6.66 14.86
CA SER A 111 -15.20 7.94 14.93
C SER A 111 -14.05 8.07 13.92
N TRP A 112 -13.78 7.04 13.12
CA TRP A 112 -12.74 7.12 12.09
C TRP A 112 -13.02 8.19 11.03
N PRO A 113 -14.26 8.43 10.53
CA PRO A 113 -14.47 9.48 9.53
C PRO A 113 -13.90 10.83 9.97
N GLU A 114 -14.23 11.29 11.19
CA GLU A 114 -13.72 12.56 11.73
C GLU A 114 -12.18 12.56 11.88
N TRP A 115 -11.61 11.44 12.32
CA TRP A 115 -10.14 11.30 12.44
C TRP A 115 -9.44 11.39 11.08
N TYR A 116 -9.94 10.68 10.08
CA TYR A 116 -9.40 10.68 8.72
C TYR A 116 -9.55 12.04 8.04
N GLU A 117 -10.65 12.75 8.30
CA GLU A 117 -10.88 14.09 7.76
C GLU A 117 -10.00 15.15 8.42
N SER A 118 -9.59 14.95 9.68
CA SER A 118 -8.81 15.91 10.46
C SER A 118 -7.41 16.23 9.91
N ASP A 119 -6.86 15.37 9.06
CA ASP A 119 -5.62 15.64 8.32
C ASP A 119 -5.95 16.10 6.89
N ALA A 120 -5.76 17.39 6.62
CA ALA A 120 -5.99 17.99 5.31
C ALA A 120 -5.13 17.37 4.19
N ASN A 121 -4.03 16.71 4.54
CA ASN A 121 -3.14 16.03 3.60
C ASN A 121 -3.49 14.54 3.40
N ARG A 122 -4.58 14.06 3.99
CA ARG A 122 -4.98 12.64 3.95
C ARG A 122 -6.09 12.40 2.91
N PRO A 123 -5.81 11.64 1.83
CA PRO A 123 -6.82 11.29 0.83
C PRO A 123 -8.02 10.56 1.44
N GLN A 124 -9.20 10.78 0.87
CA GLN A 124 -10.48 10.30 1.40
C GLN A 124 -11.09 9.15 0.60
N LEU A 125 -10.60 8.83 -0.60
CA LEU A 125 -11.05 7.69 -1.41
C LEU A 125 -10.12 6.47 -1.38
N ARG A 126 -8.98 6.60 -0.69
CA ARG A 126 -7.89 5.61 -0.71
C ARG A 126 -7.64 5.05 0.66
N PHE A 127 -7.10 3.83 0.68
CA PHE A 127 -6.63 3.24 1.91
C PHE A 127 -5.35 3.94 2.38
N SER A 128 -5.30 4.24 3.67
CA SER A 128 -4.11 4.63 4.41
C SER A 128 -4.22 4.07 5.84
N PRO A 129 -3.11 3.83 6.56
CA PRO A 129 -3.18 3.25 7.88
C PRO A 129 -3.76 4.29 8.85
N PHE A 130 -4.31 3.84 9.97
CA PHE A 130 -4.84 4.77 10.97
C PHE A 130 -3.79 5.81 11.42
N GLN A 131 -2.55 5.36 11.56
CA GLN A 131 -1.36 6.13 11.93
C GLN A 131 -0.08 5.40 11.47
N ALA A 132 1.09 6.01 11.69
CA ALA A 132 2.42 5.50 11.42
C ALA A 132 2.70 5.27 9.92
N TRP A 133 3.66 4.41 9.58
CA TRP A 133 4.13 4.23 8.21
C TRP A 133 3.52 2.99 7.55
N MET A 134 3.05 3.12 6.31
CA MET A 134 2.78 1.99 5.42
C MET A 134 3.52 2.12 4.08
N ASN A 135 3.77 0.98 3.45
CA ASN A 135 4.14 0.92 2.03
C ASN A 135 3.35 -0.18 1.31
N ASP A 136 4.04 -1.14 0.71
CA ASP A 136 3.55 -2.08 -0.29
C ASP A 136 2.24 -2.77 0.12
N PRO A 137 1.24 -2.87 -0.77
CA PRO A 137 0.13 -3.79 -0.59
C PRO A 137 0.61 -5.23 -0.63
N ASN A 138 0.16 -6.05 0.30
CA ASN A 138 0.56 -7.44 0.47
C ASN A 138 -0.64 -8.35 0.66
N GLY A 139 -0.42 -9.65 0.47
CA GLY A 139 -1.39 -10.68 0.82
C GLY A 139 -2.78 -10.48 0.20
N LEU A 140 -2.90 -9.77 -0.93
CA LEU A 140 -4.19 -9.37 -1.47
C LEU A 140 -5.00 -10.62 -1.85
N CYS A 141 -6.19 -10.80 -1.28
CA CYS A 141 -7.05 -11.92 -1.59
C CYS A 141 -8.54 -11.62 -1.41
N PHE A 142 -9.38 -12.46 -2.01
CA PHE A 142 -10.82 -12.46 -1.79
C PHE A 142 -11.23 -13.81 -1.17
N VAL A 143 -11.47 -13.81 0.13
CA VAL A 143 -11.72 -15.01 0.95
C VAL A 143 -12.97 -14.77 1.79
N ASP A 144 -13.82 -15.80 1.92
CA ASP A 144 -15.06 -15.75 2.71
C ASP A 144 -15.97 -14.55 2.39
N GLY A 145 -16.00 -14.16 1.11
CA GLY A 145 -16.85 -13.09 0.61
C GLY A 145 -16.29 -11.68 0.81
N ARG A 146 -15.06 -11.53 1.35
CA ARG A 146 -14.44 -10.23 1.64
C ARG A 146 -13.12 -10.04 0.94
N TYR A 147 -12.79 -8.79 0.66
CA TYR A 147 -11.47 -8.36 0.21
C TYR A 147 -10.56 -8.21 1.43
N HIS A 148 -9.40 -8.85 1.40
CA HIS A 148 -8.37 -8.71 2.41
C HIS A 148 -7.20 -7.93 1.82
N LEU A 149 -6.79 -6.90 2.55
CA LEU A 149 -5.61 -6.09 2.27
C LEU A 149 -4.65 -6.24 3.44
N PHE A 150 -3.49 -6.85 3.18
CA PHE A 150 -2.35 -6.72 4.07
C PHE A 150 -1.41 -5.66 3.50
N TYR A 151 -0.49 -5.16 4.31
CA TYR A 151 0.46 -4.14 3.85
C TYR A 151 1.67 -4.07 4.75
N GLN A 152 2.83 -3.75 4.18
CA GLN A 152 4.01 -3.44 4.99
C GLN A 152 3.71 -2.28 5.92
N PHE A 153 3.99 -2.46 7.21
CA PHE A 153 3.62 -1.53 8.27
C PHE A 153 4.76 -1.37 9.28
N HIS A 154 5.09 -0.13 9.64
CA HIS A 154 5.94 0.15 10.79
C HIS A 154 5.08 0.80 11.88
N PRO A 155 4.75 0.08 12.97
CA PRO A 155 3.69 0.48 13.89
C PRO A 155 4.05 1.64 14.83
N VAL A 156 5.30 2.12 14.79
CA VAL A 156 5.85 3.02 15.81
C VAL A 156 6.01 4.45 15.29
N GLU A 157 6.46 4.63 14.04
CA GLU A 157 6.80 5.94 13.48
C GLU A 157 6.23 6.07 12.06
N SER A 158 6.12 7.31 11.57
CA SER A 158 5.69 7.64 10.20
C SER A 158 6.84 7.63 9.18
N GLU A 159 7.91 6.91 9.50
CA GLU A 159 9.09 6.65 8.67
C GLU A 159 9.27 5.14 8.51
N TRP A 160 10.00 4.70 7.47
CA TRP A 160 10.29 3.29 7.26
C TRP A 160 11.16 2.73 8.42
N GLY A 161 10.91 1.49 8.84
CA GLY A 161 11.60 0.85 9.97
C GLY A 161 11.40 -0.67 10.03
N PRO A 162 11.43 -1.29 11.23
CA PRO A 162 11.05 -2.70 11.41
C PRO A 162 9.67 -3.04 10.82
N MET A 163 9.65 -3.84 9.76
CA MET A 163 8.46 -4.12 8.95
C MET A 163 7.57 -5.22 9.55
N HIS A 164 6.29 -4.94 9.60
CA HIS A 164 5.18 -5.82 9.98
C HIS A 164 4.21 -5.93 8.81
N TRP A 165 3.20 -6.81 8.91
CA TRP A 165 2.02 -6.71 8.04
C TRP A 165 0.83 -6.17 8.83
N GLY A 166 0.39 -4.97 8.48
CA GLY A 166 -0.94 -4.50 8.86
C GLY A 166 -2.02 -5.26 8.08
N HIS A 167 -3.28 -5.15 8.51
CA HIS A 167 -4.39 -5.88 7.92
C HIS A 167 -5.68 -5.06 7.95
N ALA A 168 -6.40 -5.04 6.83
CA ALA A 168 -7.73 -4.50 6.72
C ALA A 168 -8.62 -5.38 5.84
N VAL A 169 -9.93 -5.31 6.05
CA VAL A 169 -10.93 -5.98 5.21
C VAL A 169 -11.94 -5.01 4.63
N SER A 170 -12.50 -5.35 3.48
CA SER A 170 -13.53 -4.56 2.82
C SER A 170 -14.54 -5.45 2.10
N ASP A 171 -15.79 -5.01 2.05
CA ASP A 171 -16.81 -5.64 1.20
C ASP A 171 -16.79 -5.10 -0.24
N ASP A 172 -16.15 -3.93 -0.44
CA ASP A 172 -16.39 -3.11 -1.62
C ASP A 172 -15.13 -2.47 -2.23
N LEU A 173 -13.94 -2.76 -1.68
CA LEU A 173 -12.59 -2.25 -2.03
C LEU A 173 -12.30 -0.79 -1.65
N TYR A 174 -13.27 -0.07 -1.11
CA TYR A 174 -13.12 1.34 -0.77
C TYR A 174 -13.31 1.59 0.72
N ARG A 175 -14.34 1.01 1.33
CA ARG A 175 -14.60 1.12 2.77
C ARG A 175 -13.85 0.01 3.49
N TRP A 176 -12.84 0.38 4.27
CA TRP A 176 -11.96 -0.57 4.94
C TRP A 176 -12.20 -0.60 6.45
N ILE A 177 -12.08 -1.80 7.00
CA ILE A 177 -12.14 -2.10 8.43
C ILE A 177 -10.73 -2.51 8.85
N HIS A 178 -10.09 -1.69 9.69
CA HIS A 178 -8.78 -2.04 10.25
C HIS A 178 -8.89 -3.23 11.20
N LEU A 179 -8.02 -4.21 10.98
CA LEU A 179 -7.85 -5.41 11.80
C LEU A 179 -6.51 -5.33 12.56
N PRO A 180 -6.28 -6.24 13.52
CA PRO A 180 -5.01 -6.33 14.24
C PRO A 180 -3.82 -6.54 13.30
N ILE A 181 -2.61 -6.20 13.75
CA ILE A 181 -1.39 -6.51 13.01
C ILE A 181 -1.31 -8.03 12.80
N PHE A 182 -1.13 -8.45 11.55
CA PHE A 182 -1.17 -9.86 11.16
C PHE A 182 0.20 -10.54 11.30
N LEU A 183 1.27 -9.96 10.74
CA LEU A 183 2.63 -10.49 10.85
C LEU A 183 3.58 -9.55 11.57
N HIS A 184 4.47 -10.13 12.36
CA HIS A 184 5.55 -9.46 13.07
C HIS A 184 6.90 -9.98 12.56
N PRO A 185 7.98 -9.17 12.60
CA PRO A 185 9.34 -9.67 12.44
C PRO A 185 9.61 -10.87 13.36
N GLU A 186 10.40 -11.84 12.89
CA GLU A 186 10.77 -12.99 13.72
C GLU A 186 11.57 -12.58 14.97
N GLN A 187 12.38 -11.53 14.85
CA GLN A 187 13.22 -11.00 15.93
C GLN A 187 12.80 -9.58 16.30
N ASN A 188 12.99 -9.19 17.56
CA ASN A 188 12.78 -7.79 17.96
C ASN A 188 13.91 -6.91 17.40
N LEU A 189 13.69 -6.32 16.23
CA LEU A 189 14.67 -5.50 15.51
C LEU A 189 15.06 -4.22 16.27
N TRP A 190 14.16 -3.61 17.04
CA TRP A 190 14.51 -2.48 17.89
C TRP A 190 15.50 -2.87 18.99
N SER A 191 15.38 -4.06 19.57
CA SER A 191 16.32 -4.55 20.58
C SER A 191 17.72 -4.79 20.00
N LEU A 192 17.78 -5.09 18.70
CA LEU A 192 19.03 -5.31 17.96
C LEU A 192 19.61 -4.01 17.40
N GLY A 193 18.87 -2.90 17.42
CA GLY A 193 19.27 -1.67 16.72
C GLY A 193 19.39 -1.88 15.20
N ALA A 194 18.56 -2.75 14.65
CA ALA A 194 18.60 -3.18 13.25
C ALA A 194 17.29 -2.86 12.53
N THR A 195 17.32 -2.99 11.21
CA THR A 195 16.14 -2.89 10.33
C THR A 195 15.91 -4.19 9.57
N GLY A 196 14.78 -4.32 8.88
CA GLY A 196 14.35 -5.53 8.19
C GLY A 196 12.93 -5.93 8.62
N GLY A 197 12.68 -7.23 8.75
CA GLY A 197 11.43 -7.79 9.25
C GLY A 197 10.59 -8.44 8.14
N ALA A 198 9.27 -8.42 8.32
CA ALA A 198 8.33 -9.03 7.39
C ALA A 198 8.09 -8.13 6.18
N PHE A 199 8.89 -8.35 5.14
CA PHE A 199 8.80 -7.68 3.84
C PHE A 199 7.62 -8.21 3.02
N SER A 200 7.54 -7.75 1.77
CA SER A 200 6.40 -7.98 0.90
C SER A 200 6.22 -9.44 0.53
N GLY A 201 4.98 -9.75 0.13
CA GLY A 201 4.56 -11.10 -0.14
C GLY A 201 3.12 -11.16 -0.63
N SER A 202 2.74 -12.33 -1.13
CA SER A 202 1.44 -12.56 -1.75
C SER A 202 0.63 -13.63 -1.03
N ALA A 203 -0.68 -13.52 -1.16
CA ALA A 203 -1.60 -14.57 -0.82
C ALA A 203 -1.69 -15.57 -1.98
N PHE A 204 -1.79 -16.84 -1.63
CA PHE A 204 -2.05 -17.93 -2.56
C PHE A 204 -3.20 -18.77 -2.05
N VAL A 205 -4.26 -18.85 -2.86
CA VAL A 205 -5.40 -19.74 -2.62
C VAL A 205 -5.21 -20.99 -3.48
N GLY A 206 -4.96 -22.12 -2.84
CA GLY A 206 -4.74 -23.39 -3.51
C GLY A 206 -6.00 -23.96 -4.17
N PRO A 207 -5.86 -25.01 -5.01
CA PRO A 207 -7.01 -25.65 -5.68
C PRO A 207 -8.09 -26.17 -4.72
N GLU A 208 -7.72 -26.52 -3.49
CA GLU A 208 -8.64 -26.96 -2.43
C GLU A 208 -9.25 -25.80 -1.63
N GLY A 209 -9.04 -24.54 -2.05
CA GLY A 209 -9.49 -23.35 -1.33
C GLY A 209 -8.65 -22.99 -0.11
N LYS A 210 -7.55 -23.72 0.16
CA LYS A 210 -6.66 -23.44 1.29
C LYS A 210 -5.82 -22.18 1.03
N LEU A 211 -5.90 -21.22 1.94
CA LEU A 211 -5.10 -19.99 1.91
C LEU A 211 -3.73 -20.22 2.56
N SER A 212 -2.69 -19.72 1.92
CA SER A 212 -1.36 -19.52 2.52
C SER A 212 -0.77 -18.21 2.03
N PHE A 213 0.12 -17.62 2.83
CA PHE A 213 0.89 -16.45 2.41
C PHE A 213 2.33 -16.87 2.17
N TYR A 214 2.94 -16.30 1.13
CA TYR A 214 4.37 -16.37 0.92
C TYR A 214 4.93 -14.97 1.04
N TYR A 215 5.97 -14.79 1.82
CA TYR A 215 6.56 -13.47 2.05
C TYR A 215 8.06 -13.55 2.24
N THR A 216 8.72 -12.41 2.10
CA THR A 216 10.14 -12.28 2.40
C THR A 216 10.35 -11.85 3.85
N GLU A 217 11.17 -12.58 4.60
CA GLU A 217 11.76 -12.06 5.83
C GLU A 217 13.13 -11.48 5.48
N ARG A 218 13.30 -10.18 5.74
CA ARG A 218 14.61 -9.56 5.70
C ARG A 218 15.25 -9.69 7.08
N LEU A 219 16.24 -10.56 7.18
CA LEU A 219 16.99 -10.79 8.41
C LEU A 219 17.71 -9.51 8.86
N PRO A 220 17.92 -9.34 10.18
CA PRO A 220 18.39 -8.08 10.74
C PRO A 220 19.66 -7.57 10.08
N ALA A 221 19.62 -6.32 9.63
CA ALA A 221 20.78 -5.61 9.14
C ALA A 221 20.98 -4.30 9.91
N TYR A 222 22.23 -4.05 10.29
CA TYR A 222 22.65 -2.79 10.91
C TYR A 222 22.74 -1.64 9.91
N ASP A 223 22.88 -1.96 8.61
CA ASP A 223 22.86 -1.01 7.49
C ASP A 223 21.77 -1.44 6.48
N LEU A 224 20.89 -0.50 6.13
CA LEU A 224 19.83 -0.65 5.12
C LEU A 224 20.31 -1.21 3.77
N PHE A 225 21.62 -1.17 3.48
CA PHE A 225 22.14 -1.51 2.16
C PHE A 225 23.25 -2.56 2.16
N LYS A 226 23.67 -3.07 3.32
CA LYS A 226 24.80 -4.02 3.42
C LYS A 226 24.50 -5.19 4.34
N ASP A 227 25.07 -6.35 4.00
CA ASP A 227 25.14 -7.56 4.83
C ASP A 227 23.78 -8.15 5.30
N TYR A 228 22.67 -7.66 4.77
CA TYR A 228 21.36 -8.27 5.00
C TYR A 228 21.21 -9.57 4.20
N LYS A 229 20.28 -10.41 4.67
CA LYS A 229 19.85 -11.60 3.95
C LYS A 229 18.34 -11.62 3.87
N GLU A 230 17.83 -11.83 2.68
CA GLU A 230 16.41 -12.04 2.43
C GLU A 230 16.14 -13.53 2.24
N VAL A 231 15.12 -14.02 2.93
CA VAL A 231 14.68 -15.42 2.88
C VAL A 231 13.18 -15.47 2.67
N GLN A 232 12.68 -16.52 2.04
CA GLN A 232 11.25 -16.67 1.79
C GLN A 232 10.63 -17.60 2.82
N LYS A 233 9.47 -17.21 3.31
CA LYS A 233 8.68 -17.92 4.30
C LYS A 233 7.27 -18.17 3.78
N ARG A 234 6.65 -19.22 4.34
CA ARG A 234 5.26 -19.60 4.12
C ARG A 234 4.50 -19.51 5.44
N VAL A 235 3.39 -18.79 5.44
CA VAL A 235 2.48 -18.65 6.57
C VAL A 235 1.18 -19.39 6.30
N LEU A 236 0.76 -20.17 7.28
CA LEU A 236 -0.61 -20.67 7.38
C LEU A 236 -1.35 -19.79 8.40
N PRO A 237 -2.41 -19.07 7.98
CA PRO A 237 -3.14 -18.21 8.89
C PRO A 237 -4.10 -18.99 9.78
N SER A 238 -4.50 -18.37 10.89
CA SER A 238 -5.67 -18.79 11.66
C SER A 238 -6.96 -18.68 10.82
N ALA A 239 -8.00 -19.43 11.20
CA ALA A 239 -9.27 -19.43 10.46
C ALA A 239 -9.94 -18.05 10.38
N ASP A 240 -9.74 -17.20 11.38
CA ASP A 240 -10.22 -15.80 11.42
C ASP A 240 -9.31 -14.81 10.69
N LEU A 241 -8.18 -15.29 10.15
CA LEU A 241 -7.14 -14.50 9.47
C LEU A 241 -6.54 -13.38 10.34
N LEU A 242 -6.67 -13.44 11.67
CA LEU A 242 -6.16 -12.41 12.58
C LEU A 242 -4.69 -12.62 12.98
N ARG A 243 -4.12 -13.81 12.75
CA ARG A 243 -2.73 -14.13 13.09
C ARG A 243 -2.19 -15.32 12.30
N PRO A 244 -0.87 -15.54 12.24
CA PRO A 244 -0.30 -16.81 11.80
C PRO A 244 -0.59 -17.92 12.82
N ASP A 245 -0.95 -19.11 12.31
CA ASP A 245 -0.93 -20.38 13.08
C ASP A 245 0.38 -21.14 12.84
N ALA A 246 1.02 -20.96 11.68
CA ALA A 246 2.36 -21.44 11.40
C ALA A 246 3.13 -20.45 10.50
N ASP A 247 4.44 -20.36 10.70
CA ASP A 247 5.38 -19.60 9.89
C ASP A 247 6.63 -20.46 9.63
N LYS A 248 6.90 -20.79 8.37
CA LYS A 248 7.94 -21.74 7.97
C LYS A 248 8.90 -21.13 6.96
N LEU A 249 10.20 -21.26 7.19
CA LEU A 249 11.25 -20.98 6.22
C LEU A 249 11.18 -21.98 5.06
N VAL A 250 11.06 -21.50 3.82
CA VAL A 250 10.88 -22.34 2.62
C VAL A 250 11.96 -22.14 1.55
N LEU A 251 12.65 -20.99 1.55
CA LEU A 251 13.71 -20.74 0.56
C LEU A 251 14.73 -19.74 1.11
N VAL A 252 16.01 -20.08 1.03
CA VAL A 252 17.08 -19.35 1.75
C VAL A 252 18.07 -18.66 0.82
N ASN A 253 18.40 -19.29 -0.31
CA ASN A 253 19.44 -18.81 -1.20
C ASN A 253 18.89 -18.63 -2.62
N GLY A 254 19.28 -17.53 -3.26
CA GLY A 254 19.15 -17.34 -4.70
C GLY A 254 20.12 -18.22 -5.50
N PRO A 255 19.99 -18.26 -6.83
CA PRO A 255 20.95 -18.92 -7.70
C PRO A 255 22.30 -18.17 -7.74
N ASP A 256 23.31 -18.79 -8.34
CA ASP A 256 24.59 -18.13 -8.60
C ASP A 256 24.41 -16.83 -9.40
N GLY A 257 25.19 -15.81 -9.07
CA GLY A 257 25.05 -14.46 -9.63
C GLY A 257 23.96 -13.61 -8.95
N SER A 258 23.12 -14.20 -8.10
CA SER A 258 22.18 -13.45 -7.26
C SER A 258 22.88 -12.79 -6.09
N ALA A 259 22.64 -11.49 -5.91
CA ALA A 259 23.11 -10.73 -4.75
C ALA A 259 22.15 -10.89 -3.55
N HIS A 260 22.22 -9.95 -2.60
CA HIS A 260 21.37 -9.91 -1.41
C HIS A 260 19.89 -9.64 -1.72
N ASP A 261 19.62 -8.95 -2.82
CA ASP A 261 18.27 -8.64 -3.32
C ASP A 261 17.59 -9.91 -3.84
N PHE A 262 16.62 -10.40 -3.07
CA PHE A 262 15.92 -11.67 -3.28
C PHE A 262 14.58 -11.66 -2.53
N ARG A 263 13.54 -11.09 -3.12
CA ARG A 263 12.30 -10.79 -2.39
C ARG A 263 11.01 -10.78 -3.20
N ASP A 264 9.91 -10.60 -2.47
CA ASP A 264 8.56 -10.32 -2.94
C ASP A 264 7.93 -11.48 -3.74
N PRO A 265 7.73 -12.65 -3.10
CA PRO A 265 7.25 -13.85 -3.78
C PRO A 265 5.83 -13.70 -4.31
N LYS A 266 5.62 -14.09 -5.57
CA LYS A 266 4.30 -14.33 -6.16
C LYS A 266 4.13 -15.80 -6.52
N VAL A 267 3.14 -16.46 -5.92
CA VAL A 267 2.92 -17.91 -6.05
C VAL A 267 1.63 -18.23 -6.80
N TRP A 268 1.70 -19.24 -7.68
CA TRP A 268 0.52 -19.84 -8.31
C TRP A 268 0.66 -21.36 -8.44
N TYR A 269 -0.46 -22.02 -8.72
CA TYR A 269 -0.51 -23.44 -9.02
C TYR A 269 -0.62 -23.66 -10.52
N ASP A 270 0.34 -24.37 -11.10
CA ASP A 270 0.28 -24.81 -12.48
C ASP A 270 -0.50 -26.13 -12.56
N ALA A 271 -1.80 -26.02 -12.85
CA ALA A 271 -2.70 -27.15 -12.96
C ALA A 271 -2.33 -28.12 -14.10
N ALA A 272 -1.68 -27.65 -15.17
CA ALA A 272 -1.25 -28.52 -16.27
C ALA A 272 -0.11 -29.45 -15.84
N ARG A 273 0.66 -29.05 -14.83
CA ARG A 273 1.79 -29.82 -14.28
C ARG A 273 1.48 -30.50 -12.95
N GLY A 274 0.46 -30.02 -12.24
CA GLY A 274 0.15 -30.46 -10.89
C GLY A 274 1.16 -29.96 -9.85
N THR A 275 1.83 -28.83 -10.08
CA THR A 275 2.92 -28.33 -9.24
C THR A 275 2.83 -26.82 -9.02
N PHE A 276 3.49 -26.31 -7.99
CA PHE A 276 3.54 -24.89 -7.64
C PHE A 276 4.63 -24.17 -8.42
N ARG A 277 4.44 -22.87 -8.63
CA ARG A 277 5.43 -21.94 -9.18
C ARG A 277 5.49 -20.68 -8.33
N MET A 278 6.68 -20.09 -8.28
CA MET A 278 6.94 -18.84 -7.58
C MET A 278 7.83 -17.97 -8.46
N VAL A 279 7.49 -16.69 -8.57
CA VAL A 279 8.45 -15.67 -9.04
C VAL A 279 8.96 -14.83 -7.88
N LEU A 280 10.20 -14.38 -7.99
CA LEU A 280 10.90 -13.53 -7.03
C LEU A 280 11.68 -12.44 -7.74
N GLY A 281 11.69 -11.24 -7.14
CA GLY A 281 12.47 -10.10 -7.58
C GLY A 281 13.91 -10.27 -7.11
N ALA A 282 14.86 -10.06 -8.01
CA ALA A 282 16.28 -10.21 -7.72
C ALA A 282 17.14 -9.36 -8.66
N ALA A 283 18.45 -9.58 -8.59
CA ALA A 283 19.41 -9.16 -9.61
C ALA A 283 20.35 -10.33 -9.92
N ILE A 284 20.76 -10.49 -11.19
CA ILE A 284 21.73 -11.50 -11.63
C ILE A 284 22.92 -10.79 -12.28
N ASP A 285 24.11 -10.98 -11.70
CA ASP A 285 25.35 -10.26 -12.06
C ASP A 285 25.17 -8.72 -12.07
N GLY A 286 24.29 -8.24 -11.19
CA GLY A 286 23.92 -6.84 -11.04
C GLY A 286 22.80 -6.36 -11.97
N ASP A 287 22.33 -7.16 -12.93
CA ASP A 287 21.19 -6.78 -13.76
C ASP A 287 19.88 -7.15 -13.05
N PRO A 288 18.89 -6.24 -12.94
CA PRO A 288 17.58 -6.57 -12.39
C PRO A 288 16.95 -7.79 -13.07
N ALA A 289 16.41 -8.71 -12.28
CA ALA A 289 15.92 -9.99 -12.79
C ALA A 289 14.67 -10.48 -12.04
N VAL A 290 13.88 -11.30 -12.72
CA VAL A 290 12.80 -12.09 -12.12
C VAL A 290 13.20 -13.56 -12.21
N LEU A 291 13.22 -14.23 -11.06
CA LEU A 291 13.60 -15.64 -10.94
C LEU A 291 12.34 -16.51 -10.92
N LEU A 292 12.40 -17.70 -11.51
CA LEU A 292 11.34 -18.70 -11.47
C LEU A 292 11.76 -19.91 -10.63
N TYR A 293 10.88 -20.30 -9.72
CA TYR A 293 11.02 -21.50 -8.90
C TYR A 293 9.83 -22.44 -9.08
N GLY A 294 10.05 -23.73 -8.85
CA GLY A 294 9.02 -24.77 -8.84
C GLY A 294 9.06 -25.60 -7.56
N SER A 295 7.90 -26.10 -7.14
CA SER A 295 7.76 -26.95 -5.97
C SER A 295 6.63 -27.97 -6.17
N GLU A 296 6.76 -29.16 -5.57
CA GLU A 296 5.71 -30.19 -5.59
C GLU A 296 4.71 -30.02 -4.44
N ASP A 297 5.15 -29.45 -3.31
CA ASP A 297 4.39 -29.35 -2.06
C ASP A 297 4.14 -27.90 -1.59
N GLY A 298 4.76 -26.93 -2.27
CA GLY A 298 4.70 -25.51 -1.92
C GLY A 298 5.62 -25.13 -0.75
N GLU A 299 6.51 -26.03 -0.32
CA GLU A 299 7.44 -25.83 0.79
C GLU A 299 8.89 -26.01 0.34
N ASP A 300 9.19 -27.02 -0.48
CA ASP A 300 10.53 -27.27 -1.01
C ASP A 300 10.65 -26.68 -2.43
N TRP A 301 11.33 -25.54 -2.54
CA TRP A 301 11.45 -24.78 -3.78
C TRP A 301 12.77 -25.03 -4.51
N LYS A 302 12.68 -25.29 -5.82
CA LYS A 302 13.84 -25.48 -6.71
C LYS A 302 13.90 -24.36 -7.73
N PHE A 303 15.07 -23.76 -7.88
CA PHE A 303 15.31 -22.80 -8.97
C PHE A 303 15.16 -23.50 -10.32
N LEU A 304 14.37 -22.90 -11.22
CA LEU A 304 14.13 -23.43 -12.56
C LEU A 304 14.88 -22.61 -13.61
N SER A 305 14.68 -21.29 -13.61
CA SER A 305 15.23 -20.41 -14.63
C SER A 305 15.19 -18.94 -14.19
N VAL A 306 15.95 -18.09 -14.89
CA VAL A 306 15.72 -16.65 -14.88
C VAL A 306 14.58 -16.37 -15.85
N LEU A 307 13.42 -15.95 -15.34
CA LEU A 307 12.23 -15.68 -16.15
C LEU A 307 12.39 -14.42 -17.00
N TYR A 308 13.04 -13.40 -16.42
CA TYR A 308 13.35 -12.14 -17.07
C TYR A 308 14.69 -11.61 -16.54
N ARG A 309 15.50 -11.04 -17.43
CA ARG A 309 16.71 -10.28 -17.08
C ARG A 309 16.68 -8.97 -17.83
N ALA A 310 16.80 -7.87 -17.09
CA ALA A 310 16.75 -6.53 -17.65
C ALA A 310 17.96 -6.27 -18.55
N PRO A 311 17.78 -5.52 -19.64
CA PRO A 311 18.92 -5.05 -20.41
C PRO A 311 19.83 -4.16 -19.55
N GLU A 312 21.14 -4.20 -19.82
CA GLU A 312 22.17 -3.55 -19.01
C GLU A 312 21.95 -2.05 -18.76
N HIS A 313 21.21 -1.35 -19.64
CA HIS A 313 20.94 0.08 -19.48
C HIS A 313 20.25 0.40 -18.15
N PHE A 314 19.34 -0.44 -17.65
CA PHE A 314 18.69 -0.25 -16.36
C PHE A 314 19.73 -0.16 -15.24
N ARG A 315 20.66 -1.12 -15.19
CA ARG A 315 21.75 -1.13 -14.20
C ARG A 315 22.67 0.07 -14.34
N ARG A 316 23.03 0.47 -15.57
CA ARG A 316 23.86 1.67 -15.82
C ARG A 316 23.22 2.97 -15.33
N HIS A 317 21.90 2.98 -15.21
CA HIS A 317 21.09 4.09 -14.71
C HIS A 317 20.56 3.84 -13.28
N GLY A 318 21.26 3.01 -12.51
CA GLY A 318 21.05 2.87 -11.06
C GLY A 318 20.12 1.73 -10.64
N ALA A 319 19.45 1.05 -11.57
CA ALA A 319 18.56 -0.05 -11.22
C ALA A 319 19.33 -1.17 -10.52
N ARG A 320 18.92 -1.49 -9.30
CA ARG A 320 19.61 -2.43 -8.42
C ARG A 320 19.04 -3.83 -8.52
N CYS A 321 17.72 -3.96 -8.51
CA CYS A 321 17.01 -5.23 -8.66
C CYS A 321 15.59 -5.01 -9.18
N VAL A 322 14.87 -6.10 -9.47
CA VAL A 322 13.41 -6.04 -9.60
C VAL A 322 12.78 -6.15 -8.21
N GLU A 323 11.78 -5.34 -7.94
CA GLU A 323 10.91 -5.42 -6.75
C GLU A 323 9.46 -5.70 -7.16
N CYS A 324 8.73 -6.31 -6.23
CA CYS A 324 7.31 -6.64 -6.34
C CYS A 324 6.93 -7.22 -7.72
N PRO A 325 7.62 -8.28 -8.21
CA PRO A 325 7.21 -8.88 -9.46
C PRO A 325 5.81 -9.47 -9.31
N ASP A 326 4.99 -9.26 -10.32
CA ASP A 326 3.69 -9.92 -10.42
C ASP A 326 3.63 -10.76 -11.69
N PHE A 327 3.07 -11.96 -11.59
CA PHE A 327 2.94 -12.88 -12.70
C PHE A 327 1.60 -13.61 -12.62
N PHE A 328 0.72 -13.31 -13.58
CA PHE A 328 -0.65 -13.81 -13.59
C PHE A 328 -1.18 -13.99 -15.00
N LYS A 329 -2.28 -14.75 -15.12
CA LYS A 329 -2.98 -14.96 -16.37
C LYS A 329 -4.12 -13.95 -16.52
N LEU A 330 -4.22 -13.31 -17.68
CA LEU A 330 -5.26 -12.36 -18.03
C LEU A 330 -5.66 -12.56 -19.49
N ASP A 331 -6.95 -12.77 -19.76
CA ASP A 331 -7.52 -12.98 -21.10
C ASP A 331 -6.74 -13.98 -21.98
N GLY A 332 -6.29 -15.08 -21.38
CA GLY A 332 -5.55 -16.15 -22.07
C GLY A 332 -4.04 -15.92 -22.19
N HIS A 333 -3.54 -14.73 -21.86
CA HIS A 333 -2.13 -14.37 -21.85
C HIS A 333 -1.54 -14.35 -20.44
N HIS A 334 -0.22 -14.37 -20.33
CA HIS A 334 0.48 -14.10 -19.07
C HIS A 334 1.00 -12.68 -19.08
N VAL A 335 0.88 -12.01 -17.93
CA VAL A 335 1.38 -10.66 -17.69
C VAL A 335 2.48 -10.76 -16.65
N LEU A 336 3.65 -10.20 -16.97
CA LEU A 336 4.76 -10.00 -16.03
C LEU A 336 4.85 -8.51 -15.73
N VAL A 337 4.79 -8.14 -14.45
CA VAL A 337 4.98 -6.77 -13.95
C VAL A 337 6.27 -6.70 -13.14
N MET A 338 7.02 -5.61 -13.27
CA MET A 338 8.35 -5.45 -12.68
C MET A 338 8.54 -4.00 -12.21
N GLY A 339 8.93 -3.79 -10.94
CA GLY A 339 9.43 -2.51 -10.44
C GLY A 339 10.95 -2.47 -10.45
N PHE A 340 11.56 -1.43 -11.00
CA PHE A 340 13.03 -1.29 -11.06
C PHE A 340 13.54 -0.32 -10.00
N VAL A 341 13.89 -0.84 -8.83
CA VAL A 341 14.36 -0.01 -7.71
C VAL A 341 15.74 0.57 -7.98
N GLY A 342 15.94 1.84 -7.63
CA GLY A 342 17.14 2.62 -7.89
C GLY A 342 17.26 3.14 -9.32
N TYR A 343 16.37 2.76 -10.24
CA TYR A 343 16.41 3.24 -11.62
C TYR A 343 16.05 4.73 -11.68
N THR A 344 16.83 5.49 -12.45
CA THR A 344 16.53 6.87 -12.85
C THR A 344 16.42 6.92 -14.36
N GLU A 345 15.24 7.23 -14.88
CA GLU A 345 15.01 7.31 -16.31
C GLU A 345 15.77 8.50 -16.92
N PRO A 346 16.69 8.28 -17.87
CA PRO A 346 17.53 9.36 -18.39
C PRO A 346 16.76 10.47 -19.11
N GLU A 347 15.65 10.14 -19.76
CA GLU A 347 14.90 11.10 -20.58
C GLU A 347 14.03 12.05 -19.76
N THR A 348 13.63 11.66 -18.56
CA THR A 348 12.66 12.41 -17.76
C THR A 348 13.09 12.63 -16.31
N GLY A 349 14.19 12.04 -15.84
CA GLY A 349 14.62 12.10 -14.44
C GLY A 349 13.75 11.31 -13.45
N ARG A 350 12.71 10.60 -13.92
CA ARG A 350 11.79 9.87 -13.03
C ARG A 350 12.48 8.66 -12.39
N HIS A 351 12.12 8.34 -11.15
CA HIS A 351 12.73 7.27 -10.39
C HIS A 351 11.81 6.05 -10.27
N ASN A 352 12.36 4.87 -9.96
CA ASN A 352 11.62 3.66 -9.53
C ASN A 352 10.31 3.42 -10.30
N LEU A 353 10.43 3.00 -11.56
CA LEU A 353 9.28 2.86 -12.46
C LEU A 353 8.79 1.40 -12.54
N LEU A 354 7.49 1.25 -12.78
CA LEU A 354 6.83 -0.03 -13.04
C LEU A 354 6.65 -0.26 -14.54
N TYR A 355 7.01 -1.46 -14.98
CA TYR A 355 6.82 -1.90 -16.35
C TYR A 355 6.10 -3.24 -16.42
N ALA A 356 5.48 -3.52 -17.57
CA ALA A 356 4.91 -4.82 -17.89
C ALA A 356 5.37 -5.40 -19.22
N GLN A 357 5.26 -6.72 -19.33
CA GLN A 357 5.27 -7.47 -20.57
C GLN A 357 4.09 -8.44 -20.60
N VAL A 358 3.47 -8.57 -21.77
CA VAL A 358 2.39 -9.53 -22.02
C VAL A 358 2.88 -10.60 -22.99
N GLY A 359 2.58 -11.85 -22.73
CA GLY A 359 3.14 -12.96 -23.50
C GLY A 359 2.48 -14.31 -23.23
N THR A 360 3.18 -15.37 -23.60
CA THR A 360 2.81 -16.76 -23.31
C THR A 360 3.77 -17.37 -22.29
N PHE A 361 3.28 -18.30 -21.49
CA PHE A 361 4.11 -19.05 -20.54
C PHE A 361 3.93 -20.54 -20.80
N GLU A 362 4.99 -21.18 -21.31
CA GLU A 362 4.98 -22.59 -21.69
C GLU A 362 6.31 -23.22 -21.31
N GLY A 363 6.28 -24.43 -20.75
CA GLY A 363 7.53 -25.15 -20.45
C GLY A 363 8.43 -24.41 -19.45
N ASP A 364 7.86 -23.68 -18.48
CA ASP A 364 8.60 -22.85 -17.52
C ASP A 364 9.42 -21.72 -18.16
N ARG A 365 8.94 -21.22 -19.32
CA ARG A 365 9.52 -20.09 -20.04
C ARG A 365 8.45 -19.08 -20.37
N PHE A 366 8.72 -17.81 -20.07
CA PHE A 366 7.90 -16.69 -20.51
C PHE A 366 8.43 -16.16 -21.84
N MET A 367 7.54 -16.05 -22.82
CA MET A 367 7.82 -15.53 -24.15
C MET A 367 6.98 -14.28 -24.37
N PRO A 368 7.57 -13.08 -24.22
CA PRO A 368 6.82 -11.84 -24.38
C PRO A 368 6.42 -11.65 -25.86
N ALA A 369 5.23 -11.09 -26.08
CA ALA A 369 4.72 -10.82 -27.43
C ALA A 369 5.55 -9.77 -28.18
N THR A 370 6.23 -8.89 -27.44
CA THR A 370 7.16 -7.87 -27.93
C THR A 370 8.31 -7.73 -26.93
N PRO A 371 9.55 -7.43 -27.36
CA PRO A 371 10.65 -7.14 -26.44
C PRO A 371 10.47 -5.80 -25.68
N THR A 372 9.61 -4.91 -26.17
CA THR A 372 9.39 -3.59 -25.55
C THR A 372 8.68 -3.72 -24.21
N LEU A 373 9.22 -3.03 -23.20
CA LEU A 373 8.57 -2.87 -21.90
C LEU A 373 7.48 -1.81 -22.00
N GLN A 374 6.28 -2.12 -21.52
CA GLN A 374 5.23 -1.13 -21.35
C GLN A 374 5.42 -0.44 -20.00
N GLU A 375 5.63 0.87 -19.98
CA GLU A 375 5.53 1.67 -18.76
C GLU A 375 4.07 1.69 -18.27
N LEU A 376 3.86 1.44 -16.97
CA LEU A 376 2.51 1.33 -16.41
C LEU A 376 1.94 2.67 -15.94
N ASP A 377 2.78 3.62 -15.55
CA ASP A 377 2.33 4.89 -15.01
C ASP A 377 3.32 6.01 -15.35
N PHE A 378 2.84 7.06 -16.03
CA PHE A 378 3.69 8.16 -16.48
C PHE A 378 4.01 9.19 -15.41
N GLY A 379 3.38 9.07 -14.24
CA GLY A 379 3.76 9.82 -13.06
C GLY A 379 5.05 9.27 -12.44
N THR A 380 5.10 9.24 -11.11
CA THR A 380 6.23 8.66 -10.39
C THR A 380 5.80 7.94 -9.12
N ASP A 381 4.66 8.30 -8.54
CA ASP A 381 4.32 7.82 -7.20
C ASP A 381 3.68 6.41 -7.19
N PHE A 382 3.25 5.86 -8.33
CA PHE A 382 2.63 4.52 -8.41
C PHE A 382 3.70 3.41 -8.40
N TYR A 383 3.97 2.81 -7.24
CA TYR A 383 5.02 1.80 -7.07
C TYR A 383 4.60 0.58 -6.23
N ALA A 384 5.42 -0.47 -6.21
CA ALA A 384 5.18 -1.71 -5.47
C ALA A 384 3.80 -2.34 -5.74
N MET A 385 3.41 -2.41 -7.01
CA MET A 385 2.08 -2.92 -7.38
C MET A 385 1.95 -4.41 -7.08
N GLN A 386 0.84 -4.79 -6.44
CA GLN A 386 0.42 -6.18 -6.31
C GLN A 386 -1.01 -6.33 -6.84
N SER A 387 -1.25 -7.42 -7.57
CA SER A 387 -2.57 -7.78 -8.09
C SER A 387 -3.10 -9.10 -7.52
N PHE A 388 -4.39 -9.35 -7.67
CA PHE A 388 -5.03 -10.59 -7.25
C PHE A 388 -6.30 -10.83 -8.05
N LEU A 389 -6.66 -12.10 -8.21
CA LEU A 389 -7.94 -12.48 -8.78
C LEU A 389 -9.00 -12.43 -7.70
N ALA A 390 -10.04 -11.63 -7.91
CA ALA A 390 -11.21 -11.60 -7.05
C ALA A 390 -12.47 -11.71 -7.88
N LYS A 391 -13.25 -12.77 -7.61
CA LYS A 391 -14.39 -13.18 -8.42
C LYS A 391 -13.90 -13.51 -9.84
N ASP A 392 -14.13 -12.64 -10.79
CA ASP A 392 -13.77 -12.74 -12.21
C ASP A 392 -12.83 -11.62 -12.68
N ARG A 393 -12.31 -10.81 -11.76
CA ARG A 393 -11.52 -9.61 -12.07
C ARG A 393 -10.13 -9.71 -11.49
N GLN A 394 -9.14 -9.39 -12.32
CA GLN A 394 -7.80 -9.12 -11.82
C GLN A 394 -7.76 -7.68 -11.31
N ILE A 395 -7.50 -7.50 -10.02
CA ILE A 395 -7.52 -6.20 -9.34
C ILE A 395 -6.13 -5.93 -8.78
N ALA A 396 -5.65 -4.69 -8.85
CA ALA A 396 -4.36 -4.28 -8.34
C ALA A 396 -4.44 -3.04 -7.45
N PHE A 397 -3.52 -2.97 -6.51
CA PHE A 397 -3.18 -1.77 -5.75
C PHE A 397 -1.68 -1.49 -5.92
N ALA A 398 -1.29 -0.23 -5.81
CA ALA A 398 0.09 0.19 -5.68
C ALA A 398 0.23 1.14 -4.49
N TRP A 399 1.41 1.19 -3.90
CA TRP A 399 1.79 2.20 -2.92
C TRP A 399 2.07 3.52 -3.63
N LEU A 400 1.62 4.64 -3.03
CA LEU A 400 1.78 5.99 -3.57
C LEU A 400 2.93 6.75 -2.90
N PHE A 401 4.16 6.46 -3.31
CA PHE A 401 5.34 7.15 -2.79
C PHE A 401 6.58 6.84 -3.62
N ASN A 402 7.38 7.86 -3.95
CA ASN A 402 8.63 7.66 -4.67
C ASN A 402 9.79 8.59 -4.24
N TRP A 403 9.92 8.82 -2.92
CA TRP A 403 11.00 9.57 -2.24
C TRP A 403 11.25 11.03 -2.68
N GLU A 404 10.72 11.46 -3.82
CA GLU A 404 10.83 12.80 -4.40
C GLU A 404 10.13 13.83 -3.51
N PHE A 405 8.85 13.60 -3.22
CA PHE A 405 8.05 14.49 -2.39
C PHE A 405 7.53 13.78 -1.13
N ARG A 406 8.31 13.87 -0.06
CA ARG A 406 7.95 13.25 1.23
C ARG A 406 6.81 14.00 1.91
N LYS A 407 6.00 13.24 2.65
CA LYS A 407 4.94 13.82 3.48
C LYS A 407 5.53 14.77 4.53
N PRO A 408 4.98 16.00 4.68
CA PRO A 408 5.42 16.90 5.73
C PRO A 408 5.26 16.29 7.13
N GLY A 409 6.19 16.63 8.03
CA GLY A 409 6.09 16.24 9.43
C GLY A 409 4.83 16.78 10.11
N GLY A 410 4.37 16.10 11.16
CA GLY A 410 3.19 16.47 11.93
C GLY A 410 1.90 15.76 11.53
N SER A 411 1.89 15.04 10.39
CA SER A 411 0.81 14.09 10.10
C SER A 411 0.96 12.82 10.95
N PRO A 412 -0.15 12.20 11.42
CA PRO A 412 -0.09 10.98 12.19
C PRO A 412 0.31 9.75 11.37
N TYR A 413 0.38 9.85 10.03
CA TYR A 413 0.72 8.72 9.16
C TYR A 413 1.61 9.13 7.98
N SER A 414 2.16 8.13 7.29
CA SER A 414 2.81 8.26 5.99
C SER A 414 2.57 7.01 5.14
N GLY A 415 2.30 7.21 3.84
CA GLY A 415 1.97 6.16 2.89
C GLY A 415 0.47 5.93 2.72
N GLU A 416 0.06 5.77 1.47
CA GLU A 416 -1.30 5.41 1.06
C GLU A 416 -1.27 4.55 -0.20
N LEU A 417 -2.38 3.91 -0.53
CA LEU A 417 -2.52 3.11 -1.75
C LEU A 417 -3.21 3.89 -2.87
N SER A 418 -2.99 3.47 -4.11
CA SER A 418 -3.75 3.89 -5.28
C SER A 418 -5.24 3.58 -5.12
N LEU A 419 -6.08 4.17 -5.98
CA LEU A 419 -7.39 3.56 -6.23
C LEU A 419 -7.19 2.09 -6.66
N PRO A 420 -8.08 1.16 -6.26
CA PRO A 420 -8.04 -0.19 -6.81
C PRO A 420 -8.21 -0.12 -8.32
N ARG A 421 -7.33 -0.76 -9.09
CA ARG A 421 -7.39 -0.80 -10.55
C ARG A 421 -7.77 -2.19 -11.03
N VAL A 422 -8.80 -2.29 -11.86
CA VAL A 422 -9.12 -3.51 -12.62
C VAL A 422 -8.20 -3.57 -13.84
N LEU A 423 -7.50 -4.69 -13.98
CA LEU A 423 -6.58 -4.93 -15.08
C LEU A 423 -7.30 -5.56 -16.27
N GLY A 424 -6.93 -5.13 -17.48
CA GLY A 424 -7.41 -5.69 -18.74
C GLY A 424 -6.32 -5.70 -19.81
N LEU A 425 -6.65 -6.18 -21.01
CA LEU A 425 -5.79 -6.05 -22.18
C LEU A 425 -6.49 -5.25 -23.29
N ASP A 426 -5.76 -4.35 -23.95
CA ASP A 426 -6.25 -3.69 -25.17
C ASP A 426 -6.10 -4.59 -26.41
N ALA A 427 -6.53 -4.08 -27.58
CA ALA A 427 -6.44 -4.81 -28.85
C ALA A 427 -4.99 -5.07 -29.30
N GLN A 428 -4.03 -4.31 -28.78
CA GLN A 428 -2.59 -4.47 -29.04
C GLN A 428 -1.92 -5.39 -28.01
N ARG A 429 -2.68 -5.88 -27.02
CA ARG A 429 -2.21 -6.68 -25.88
C ARG A 429 -1.29 -5.92 -24.93
N ASN A 430 -1.50 -4.61 -24.79
CA ASN A 430 -0.95 -3.85 -23.67
C ASN A 430 -1.85 -4.02 -22.45
N LEU A 431 -1.25 -4.00 -21.26
CA LEU A 431 -1.98 -3.96 -20.00
C LEU A 431 -2.75 -2.65 -19.88
N THR A 432 -4.03 -2.72 -19.56
CA THR A 432 -4.85 -1.56 -19.23
C THR A 432 -5.22 -1.58 -17.76
N MET A 433 -5.34 -0.41 -17.15
CA MET A 433 -5.68 -0.27 -15.74
C MET A 433 -6.74 0.80 -15.56
N MET A 434 -7.93 0.42 -15.11
CA MET A 434 -9.04 1.36 -14.84
C MET A 434 -9.45 1.28 -13.37
N PRO A 435 -9.82 2.40 -12.72
CA PRO A 435 -10.38 2.35 -11.38
C PRO A 435 -11.55 1.38 -11.30
N GLU A 436 -11.59 0.61 -10.22
CA GLU A 436 -12.71 -0.26 -9.93
C GLU A 436 -14.00 0.59 -9.81
N LYS A 437 -15.08 0.15 -10.44
CA LYS A 437 -16.29 0.99 -10.58
C LYS A 437 -17.03 1.22 -9.27
N GLY A 438 -16.67 0.51 -8.19
CA GLY A 438 -17.26 0.67 -6.87
C GLY A 438 -17.12 2.06 -6.28
N CYS A 439 -16.12 2.84 -6.68
CA CYS A 439 -16.02 4.25 -6.28
C CYS A 439 -17.27 5.03 -6.69
N GLN A 440 -17.93 4.70 -7.80
CA GLN A 440 -19.09 5.44 -8.29
C GLN A 440 -20.27 5.44 -7.30
N ARG A 441 -20.33 4.46 -6.38
CA ARG A 441 -21.32 4.44 -5.28
C ARG A 441 -21.07 5.51 -4.21
N LEU A 442 -19.87 6.10 -4.20
CA LEU A 442 -19.45 7.19 -3.34
C LEU A 442 -19.65 8.57 -4.01
N ARG A 443 -20.17 8.64 -5.24
CA ARG A 443 -20.49 9.93 -5.88
C ARG A 443 -21.55 10.66 -5.05
N ALA A 444 -21.19 11.84 -4.58
CA ALA A 444 -22.06 12.68 -3.76
C ALA A 444 -22.95 13.59 -4.64
N ARG A 445 -22.33 14.36 -5.52
CA ARG A 445 -23.01 15.32 -6.41
C ARG A 445 -22.18 15.65 -7.63
N THR A 446 -22.83 16.09 -8.70
CA THR A 446 -22.15 16.67 -9.86
C THR A 446 -21.47 17.98 -9.47
N LEU A 447 -20.28 18.25 -10.02
CA LEU A 447 -19.62 19.53 -9.80
C LEU A 447 -20.40 20.67 -10.49
N PRO A 448 -20.77 21.74 -9.77
CA PRO A 448 -21.49 22.86 -10.37
C PRO A 448 -20.59 23.62 -11.34
N GLN A 449 -21.13 23.96 -12.51
CA GLN A 449 -20.43 24.81 -13.48
C GLN A 449 -20.70 26.29 -13.21
N SER A 450 -19.63 27.08 -13.09
CA SER A 450 -19.70 28.55 -13.04
C SER A 450 -19.76 29.16 -14.45
N ALA A 451 -19.17 28.48 -15.43
CA ALA A 451 -19.19 28.77 -16.85
C ALA A 451 -18.95 27.46 -17.63
N PRO A 452 -19.11 27.43 -18.97
CA PRO A 452 -18.80 26.23 -19.75
C PRO A 452 -17.38 25.72 -19.45
N PHE A 453 -17.29 24.46 -19.00
CA PHE A 453 -16.04 23.79 -18.62
C PHE A 453 -15.25 24.45 -17.47
N GLN A 454 -15.92 25.26 -16.64
CA GLN A 454 -15.40 25.77 -15.38
C GLN A 454 -16.24 25.22 -14.24
N PHE A 455 -15.65 24.36 -13.41
CA PHE A 455 -16.31 23.65 -12.32
C PHE A 455 -15.85 24.22 -10.98
N ALA A 456 -16.79 24.49 -10.08
CA ALA A 456 -16.45 24.82 -8.69
C ALA A 456 -16.30 23.54 -7.88
N CYS A 457 -15.26 23.49 -7.05
CA CYS A 457 -14.93 22.36 -6.19
C CYS A 457 -15.13 22.76 -4.72
N GLU A 458 -15.57 21.82 -3.90
CA GLU A 458 -15.57 22.00 -2.44
C GLU A 458 -14.20 21.61 -1.89
N PRO A 459 -13.53 22.51 -1.13
CA PRO A 459 -12.22 22.20 -0.56
C PRO A 459 -12.21 20.91 0.24
N GLY A 460 -11.17 20.09 0.01
CA GLY A 460 -10.96 18.83 0.73
C GLY A 460 -11.86 17.66 0.29
N ARG A 461 -12.82 17.87 -0.62
CA ARG A 461 -13.60 16.77 -1.22
C ARG A 461 -12.89 16.15 -2.42
N PRO A 462 -12.90 14.81 -2.55
CA PRO A 462 -12.40 14.16 -3.75
C PRO A 462 -13.29 14.47 -4.95
N ILE A 463 -12.69 14.54 -6.13
CA ILE A 463 -13.38 14.80 -7.39
C ILE A 463 -12.94 13.84 -8.49
N GLU A 464 -13.85 13.63 -9.44
CA GLU A 464 -13.59 12.99 -10.73
C GLU A 464 -14.01 13.94 -11.85
N LEU A 465 -13.18 14.05 -12.88
CA LEU A 465 -13.54 14.61 -14.19
C LEU A 465 -13.29 13.55 -15.26
N SER A 466 -14.32 13.21 -16.03
CA SER A 466 -14.25 12.34 -17.20
C SER A 466 -14.61 13.13 -18.45
N LEU A 467 -13.81 13.01 -19.51
CA LEU A 467 -13.97 13.66 -20.81
C LEU A 467 -13.93 12.61 -21.93
N ALA A 468 -14.73 12.80 -22.97
CA ALA A 468 -14.62 12.03 -24.21
C ALA A 468 -14.82 12.92 -25.45
N GLY A 469 -14.13 12.59 -26.53
CA GLY A 469 -14.16 13.32 -27.80
C GLY A 469 -12.80 13.28 -28.50
N ASP A 470 -12.52 14.26 -29.34
CA ASP A 470 -11.16 14.53 -29.80
C ASP A 470 -10.51 15.49 -28.80
N LEU A 471 -9.63 14.98 -27.94
CA LEU A 471 -9.09 15.74 -26.82
C LEU A 471 -7.69 16.32 -27.12
N ASP A 472 -7.32 16.47 -28.40
CA ASP A 472 -6.07 17.13 -28.77
C ASP A 472 -6.02 18.58 -28.27
N GLY A 473 -4.91 18.96 -27.64
CA GLY A 473 -4.74 20.29 -27.05
C GLY A 473 -5.57 20.53 -25.78
N VAL A 474 -6.17 19.49 -25.17
CA VAL A 474 -6.91 19.66 -23.92
C VAL A 474 -5.97 20.07 -22.79
N GLN A 475 -6.40 21.01 -21.96
CA GLN A 475 -5.69 21.46 -20.76
C GLN A 475 -6.66 21.53 -19.59
N ILE A 476 -6.36 20.79 -18.53
CA ILE A 476 -7.06 20.85 -17.26
C ILE A 476 -6.19 21.62 -16.27
N ILE A 477 -6.72 22.69 -15.70
CA ILE A 477 -6.06 23.50 -14.67
C ILE A 477 -6.96 23.48 -13.44
N ALA A 478 -6.45 22.94 -12.34
CA ALA A 478 -7.17 22.91 -11.07
C ALA A 478 -6.44 23.77 -10.04
N ARG A 479 -7.19 24.56 -9.27
CA ARG A 479 -6.65 25.57 -8.35
C ARG A 479 -7.10 25.29 -6.92
N GLY A 480 -6.15 25.35 -5.99
CA GLY A 480 -6.37 25.24 -4.55
C GLY A 480 -6.90 26.54 -3.93
N SER A 481 -7.17 26.48 -2.63
CA SER A 481 -7.60 27.63 -1.83
C SER A 481 -6.45 28.61 -1.50
N ASP A 482 -5.22 28.12 -1.54
CA ASP A 482 -3.97 28.86 -1.31
C ASP A 482 -3.40 29.55 -2.56
N GLY A 483 -4.03 29.33 -3.73
CA GLY A 483 -3.60 29.87 -5.01
C GLY A 483 -2.65 28.95 -5.80
N GLU A 484 -2.22 27.83 -5.21
CA GLU A 484 -1.45 26.81 -5.92
C GLU A 484 -2.33 26.09 -6.95
N SER A 485 -1.69 25.44 -7.92
CA SER A 485 -2.40 24.73 -8.98
C SER A 485 -1.67 23.49 -9.45
N PHE A 486 -2.42 22.55 -10.03
CA PHE A 486 -1.84 21.54 -10.91
C PHE A 486 -2.41 21.68 -12.32
N ARG A 487 -1.66 21.17 -13.28
CA ARG A 487 -2.03 21.18 -14.69
C ARG A 487 -1.82 19.80 -15.30
N LEU A 488 -2.84 19.30 -15.99
CA LEU A 488 -2.73 18.18 -16.93
C LEU A 488 -2.97 18.72 -18.34
N ALA A 489 -2.06 18.50 -19.27
CA ALA A 489 -2.20 18.94 -20.64
C ALA A 489 -1.94 17.79 -21.61
N HIS A 490 -2.70 17.73 -22.71
CA HIS A 490 -2.32 16.96 -23.88
C HIS A 490 -1.68 17.90 -24.89
N SER A 491 -0.36 17.77 -25.07
CA SER A 491 0.46 18.65 -25.93
C SER A 491 1.47 17.81 -26.68
N ALA A 492 1.76 18.14 -27.94
CA ALA A 492 2.67 17.39 -28.79
C ALA A 492 2.40 15.87 -28.80
N ARG A 493 1.10 15.51 -28.77
CA ARG A 493 0.60 14.14 -28.65
C ARG A 493 0.99 13.40 -27.37
N ARG A 494 1.30 14.08 -26.26
CA ARG A 494 1.62 13.45 -24.96
C ARG A 494 0.76 14.06 -23.87
N LEU A 495 0.41 13.27 -22.86
CA LEU A 495 -0.09 13.82 -21.62
C LEU A 495 1.10 14.31 -20.78
N GLU A 496 0.98 15.48 -20.18
CA GLU A 496 1.97 16.11 -19.32
C GLU A 496 1.28 16.57 -18.03
N LEU A 497 1.78 16.12 -16.88
CA LEU A 497 1.27 16.47 -15.56
C LEU A 497 2.30 17.31 -14.81
N ALA A 498 1.90 18.47 -14.31
CA ALA A 498 2.73 19.35 -13.51
C ALA A 498 2.00 19.78 -12.24
N VAL A 499 2.69 19.74 -11.11
CA VAL A 499 2.23 20.26 -9.81
C VAL A 499 3.08 21.46 -9.39
N ALA A 500 2.64 22.18 -8.35
CA ALA A 500 3.21 23.45 -7.92
C ALA A 500 4.72 23.41 -7.60
N GLU A 501 5.20 22.32 -7.01
CA GLU A 501 6.60 22.14 -6.62
C GLU A 501 7.53 21.71 -7.77
N ASP A 502 6.99 21.35 -8.93
CA ASP A 502 7.80 20.86 -10.04
C ASP A 502 8.62 22.00 -10.65
N ASN A 503 9.94 21.85 -10.63
CA ASN A 503 10.90 22.84 -11.14
C ASN A 503 11.40 22.55 -12.56
N GLY A 504 10.97 21.43 -13.16
CA GLY A 504 11.37 20.96 -14.48
C GLY A 504 12.56 19.98 -14.50
N ASP A 505 13.15 19.65 -13.35
CA ASP A 505 14.22 18.63 -13.27
C ASP A 505 13.69 17.21 -13.55
N ILE A 506 12.41 16.97 -13.24
CA ILE A 506 11.69 15.74 -13.55
C ILE A 506 10.48 16.05 -14.43
N GLU A 507 10.33 15.31 -15.52
CA GLU A 507 9.24 15.46 -16.48
C GLU A 507 8.23 14.30 -16.34
N TYR A 508 6.97 14.61 -16.07
CA TYR A 508 5.91 13.60 -15.95
C TYR A 508 5.05 13.60 -17.20
N ARG A 509 5.51 12.82 -18.20
CA ARG A 509 4.86 12.77 -19.51
C ARG A 509 4.66 11.35 -20.02
N SER A 510 3.54 11.11 -20.69
CA SER A 510 3.25 9.82 -21.29
C SER A 510 4.06 9.56 -22.56
N ALA A 511 4.09 8.30 -23.01
CA ALA A 511 4.34 7.97 -24.40
C ALA A 511 3.35 8.68 -25.34
N PRO A 512 3.67 8.87 -26.65
CA PRO A 512 2.78 9.55 -27.57
C PRO A 512 1.45 8.80 -27.75
N LEU A 513 0.33 9.52 -27.68
CA LEU A 513 -1.02 9.01 -27.87
C LEU A 513 -1.93 10.01 -28.59
N THR A 514 -2.91 9.48 -29.31
CA THR A 514 -4.13 10.22 -29.64
C THR A 514 -5.08 10.09 -28.46
N LEU A 515 -5.61 11.19 -27.94
CA LEU A 515 -6.42 11.18 -26.73
C LEU A 515 -7.90 11.27 -27.07
N GLU A 516 -8.65 10.21 -26.73
CA GLU A 516 -10.08 10.12 -27.02
C GLU A 516 -10.95 10.09 -25.76
N ARG A 517 -10.41 9.53 -24.68
CA ARG A 517 -11.06 9.44 -23.36
C ARG A 517 -10.05 9.78 -22.29
N LEU A 518 -10.49 10.55 -21.30
CA LEU A 518 -9.67 10.94 -20.17
C LEU A 518 -10.51 10.92 -18.90
N THR A 519 -10.06 10.22 -17.88
CA THR A 519 -10.61 10.30 -16.52
C THR A 519 -9.52 10.77 -15.57
N LEU A 520 -9.79 11.79 -14.78
CA LEU A 520 -8.92 12.35 -13.78
C LEU A 520 -9.60 12.28 -12.41
N PHE A 521 -8.89 11.78 -11.41
CA PHE A 521 -9.27 11.88 -10.01
C PHE A 521 -8.31 12.83 -9.30
N PHE A 522 -8.85 13.71 -8.45
CA PHE A 522 -8.07 14.44 -7.46
C PHE A 522 -8.62 14.18 -6.06
N ASP A 523 -7.73 13.90 -5.12
CA ASP A 523 -8.08 13.62 -3.73
C ASP A 523 -6.93 14.02 -2.80
N ARG A 524 -7.10 15.18 -2.16
CA ARG A 524 -6.15 15.76 -1.20
C ARG A 524 -4.67 15.68 -1.61
N GLY A 525 -4.40 16.07 -2.86
CA GLY A 525 -3.05 16.13 -3.43
C GLY A 525 -2.59 14.85 -4.10
N VAL A 526 -3.46 13.85 -4.25
CA VAL A 526 -3.24 12.74 -5.19
C VAL A 526 -3.97 13.05 -6.49
N VAL A 527 -3.24 13.11 -7.60
CA VAL A 527 -3.77 13.15 -8.96
C VAL A 527 -3.60 11.78 -9.59
N GLU A 528 -4.68 11.12 -10.01
CA GLU A 528 -4.64 9.89 -10.81
C GLU A 528 -5.35 10.10 -12.16
N VAL A 529 -4.67 9.75 -13.24
CA VAL A 529 -5.10 9.99 -14.62
C VAL A 529 -5.23 8.65 -15.35
N PHE A 530 -6.30 8.49 -16.12
CA PHE A 530 -6.59 7.29 -16.90
C PHE A 530 -7.03 7.70 -18.30
N ALA A 531 -6.20 7.42 -19.30
CA ALA A 531 -6.45 7.77 -20.68
C ALA A 531 -6.80 6.55 -21.53
N ASN A 532 -7.71 6.76 -22.49
CA ASN A 532 -8.16 5.78 -23.48
C ASN A 532 -8.64 4.44 -22.91
N GLY A 533 -9.25 4.46 -21.71
CA GLY A 533 -9.66 3.24 -21.03
C GLY A 533 -8.53 2.55 -20.27
N GLY A 534 -7.56 3.33 -19.79
CA GLY A 534 -6.50 2.85 -18.88
C GLY A 534 -5.27 2.31 -19.60
N ALA A 535 -5.14 2.52 -20.91
CA ALA A 535 -3.94 2.14 -21.66
C ALA A 535 -2.75 3.03 -21.33
N VAL A 536 -3.02 4.26 -20.87
CA VAL A 536 -2.02 5.19 -20.34
C VAL A 536 -2.55 5.71 -19.00
N CYS A 537 -1.78 5.51 -17.94
CA CYS A 537 -2.10 5.95 -16.59
C CYS A 537 -1.02 6.91 -16.07
N GLY A 538 -1.37 7.80 -15.15
CA GLY A 538 -0.41 8.71 -14.52
C GLY A 538 -0.81 9.04 -13.09
N THR A 539 0.13 8.99 -12.15
CA THR A 539 -0.11 9.19 -10.72
C THR A 539 0.93 10.11 -10.10
N ARG A 540 0.46 11.19 -9.49
CA ARG A 540 1.33 12.14 -8.78
C ARG A 540 0.78 12.49 -7.42
N ARG A 541 1.68 12.56 -6.43
CA ARG A 541 1.41 12.97 -5.05
C ARG A 541 2.07 14.32 -4.78
N THR A 542 1.28 15.29 -4.32
CA THR A 542 1.75 16.63 -3.90
C THR A 542 1.11 17.08 -2.60
N TYR A 543 1.89 17.64 -1.69
CA TYR A 543 1.38 18.28 -0.45
C TYR A 543 1.33 19.80 -0.55
N LYS A 544 1.52 20.37 -1.75
CA LYS A 544 1.37 21.81 -2.01
C LYS A 544 -0.07 22.18 -2.36
N ILE A 545 -0.78 21.29 -3.03
CA ILE A 545 -2.20 21.47 -3.36
C ILE A 545 -2.99 20.27 -2.84
N THR A 546 -3.63 20.44 -1.68
CA THR A 546 -4.39 19.38 -1.00
C THR A 546 -5.89 19.66 -0.89
N ASP A 547 -6.34 20.76 -1.48
CA ASP A 547 -7.74 21.02 -1.76
C ASP A 547 -7.90 21.65 -3.16
N LEU A 548 -9.14 21.69 -3.64
CA LEU A 548 -9.50 22.41 -4.85
C LEU A 548 -10.68 23.32 -4.59
N THR A 549 -10.60 24.53 -5.14
CA THR A 549 -11.72 25.48 -5.22
C THR A 549 -12.31 25.53 -6.63
N SER A 550 -11.52 25.22 -7.65
CA SER A 550 -11.98 25.21 -9.04
C SER A 550 -11.18 24.26 -9.93
N LEU A 551 -11.84 23.82 -10.99
CA LEU A 551 -11.26 23.06 -12.10
C LEU A 551 -11.72 23.66 -13.42
N GLU A 552 -10.79 23.96 -14.31
CA GLU A 552 -11.03 24.59 -15.61
C GLU A 552 -10.50 23.69 -16.73
N VAL A 553 -11.31 23.42 -17.76
CA VAL A 553 -10.89 22.69 -18.96
C VAL A 553 -10.85 23.65 -20.15
N LYS A 554 -9.71 23.67 -20.85
CA LYS A 554 -9.48 24.44 -22.09
C LYS A 554 -9.17 23.48 -23.23
N SER A 555 -9.50 23.89 -24.45
CA SER A 555 -9.07 23.23 -25.69
C SER A 555 -8.46 24.31 -26.59
N THR A 556 -7.19 24.16 -26.98
CA THR A 556 -6.45 25.18 -27.74
C THR A 556 -6.23 24.84 -29.21
N ASP A 557 -6.37 23.57 -29.62
CA ASP A 557 -5.85 23.08 -30.90
C ASP A 557 -6.91 22.41 -31.80
N GLY A 558 -8.17 22.85 -31.69
CA GLY A 558 -9.26 22.33 -32.53
C GLY A 558 -9.88 21.02 -32.03
N GLY A 559 -9.37 20.46 -30.93
CA GLY A 559 -10.00 19.36 -30.21
C GLY A 559 -11.43 19.69 -29.79
N ARG A 560 -12.32 18.70 -29.86
CA ARG A 560 -13.75 18.80 -29.56
C ARG A 560 -14.09 17.86 -28.41
N ILE A 561 -14.43 18.43 -27.26
CA ILE A 561 -15.05 17.71 -26.16
C ILE A 561 -16.50 17.40 -26.54
N GLU A 562 -16.84 16.13 -26.67
CA GLU A 562 -18.17 15.66 -27.08
C GLU A 562 -19.05 15.36 -25.87
N SER A 563 -18.46 14.86 -24.78
CA SER A 563 -19.16 14.63 -23.52
C SER A 563 -18.23 14.79 -22.32
N TYR A 564 -18.80 15.11 -21.17
CA TYR A 564 -18.09 15.14 -19.90
C TYR A 564 -18.97 14.64 -18.74
N GLU A 565 -18.32 14.13 -17.69
CA GLU A 565 -18.90 13.93 -16.37
C GLU A 565 -17.98 14.57 -15.34
N ALA A 566 -18.54 15.26 -14.34
CA ALA A 566 -17.77 15.86 -13.26
C ALA A 566 -18.49 15.65 -11.94
N TRP A 567 -17.85 14.98 -10.99
CA TRP A 567 -18.45 14.55 -9.73
C TRP A 567 -17.56 14.84 -8.54
N SER A 568 -18.16 15.22 -7.41
CA SER A 568 -17.52 15.11 -6.09
C SER A 568 -17.93 13.81 -5.42
N TYR A 569 -17.11 13.34 -4.49
CA TYR A 569 -17.32 12.12 -3.76
C TYR A 569 -17.51 12.36 -2.25
N ASP A 570 -18.22 11.46 -1.60
CA ASP A 570 -18.17 11.30 -0.15
C ASP A 570 -16.93 10.48 0.24
N SER A 571 -16.43 10.67 1.46
CA SER A 571 -15.26 9.94 1.97
C SER A 571 -15.56 8.44 2.04
N ALA A 572 -14.59 7.61 1.65
CA ALA A 572 -14.64 6.17 1.83
C ALA A 572 -14.55 5.75 3.33
N TRP A 573 -14.23 6.69 4.22
CA TRP A 573 -14.26 6.50 5.67
C TRP A 573 -15.59 6.88 6.31
N SER A 574 -16.54 7.44 5.54
CA SER A 574 -17.89 7.73 6.02
C SER A 574 -18.69 6.44 6.27
N ASN A 575 -19.60 6.50 7.25
CA ASN A 575 -20.44 5.37 7.67
C ASN A 575 -21.49 4.99 6.64
#